data_AF-A0A0N9N2G8-F1
#
_entry.id   AF-A0A0N9N2G8-F1
#
_cell.length_a   1.000
_cell.length_b   1.000
_cell.length_c   1.000
_cell.angle_alpha   90.00
_cell.angle_beta   90.00
_cell.angle_gamma   90.00
#
_symmetry.space_group_name_H-M   'P 1'
#
loop_
_entity.id
_entity.type
_entity.pdbx_description
1 polymer ?
#
loop_
_entity_poly.entity_id
_entity_poly.type
_entity_poly.pdbx_seq_one_letter_code
_entity_poly.pdbx_strand_id
1 'polypeptide(L)'
;MARTIHEFRSPRRFVAGTVGQPGDRTFYLQVAQGTRLMSVEMEKQQVLILADRLGYLLDEVRRRFGTPVPPESTEVDDVSPLESPIDAEFRVGSMGLGWDAEAASVVIELLAVTEQPLDESVILDDTEEGPDTVRVFLSADEAREFSARSMRVIAAGRPLCPLCNQPLDPSGHICARSNGYKRDAEFSRSLEFVDPDVLAGLSRLVPGFDASFEVDDETDDQIDDAEDDTDSDDGDDTDR
;
A
#
# COMPACT_ATOMS: atom_id res chain seq x y z
N MET A 1 -6.26 -5.44 -32.59
CA MET A 1 -7.43 -4.54 -32.74
C MET A 1 -6.87 -3.12 -32.83
N ALA A 2 -7.54 -2.20 -33.54
CA ALA A 2 -7.12 -0.80 -33.56
C ALA A 2 -7.26 -0.23 -32.14
N ARG A 3 -6.22 0.42 -31.63
CA ARG A 3 -6.20 0.91 -30.25
C ARG A 3 -6.96 2.23 -30.11
N THR A 4 -7.58 2.45 -28.95
CA THR A 4 -8.19 3.74 -28.62
C THR A 4 -7.23 4.58 -27.77
N ILE A 5 -6.91 5.80 -28.23
CA ILE A 5 -6.10 6.76 -27.47
C ILE A 5 -7.02 7.85 -26.90
N HIS A 6 -7.16 7.88 -25.59
CA HIS A 6 -7.90 8.91 -24.87
C HIS A 6 -6.94 10.02 -24.43
N GLU A 7 -6.95 11.12 -25.18
CA GLU A 7 -6.11 12.29 -24.85
C GLU A 7 -6.86 13.29 -23.94
N PHE A 8 -6.15 13.76 -22.91
CA PHE A 8 -6.58 14.81 -21.99
C PHE A 8 -5.49 15.88 -21.86
N ARG A 9 -5.76 17.07 -22.41
CA ARG A 9 -4.86 18.23 -22.30
C ARG A 9 -5.37 19.20 -21.24
N SER A 10 -4.56 19.46 -20.20
CA SER A 10 -4.94 20.34 -19.10
C SER A 10 -6.29 19.93 -18.46
N PRO A 11 -6.38 18.72 -17.89
CA PRO A 11 -7.59 18.28 -17.22
C PRO A 11 -7.91 19.19 -16.04
N ARG A 12 -9.21 19.36 -15.72
CA ARG A 12 -9.64 20.08 -14.52
C ARG A 12 -9.17 19.35 -13.25
N ARG A 13 -9.03 18.03 -13.33
CA ARG A 13 -8.67 17.18 -12.20
C ARG A 13 -7.97 15.91 -12.68
N PHE A 14 -6.86 15.56 -12.04
CA PHE A 14 -6.13 14.32 -12.26
C PHE A 14 -5.69 13.77 -10.90
N VAL A 15 -6.28 12.67 -10.46
CA VAL A 15 -6.13 12.19 -9.08
C VAL A 15 -6.07 10.66 -9.00
N ALA A 16 -5.25 10.15 -8.09
CA ALA A 16 -5.35 8.77 -7.64
C ALA A 16 -6.29 8.68 -6.43
N GLY A 17 -7.05 7.59 -6.34
CA GLY A 17 -7.96 7.28 -5.24
C GLY A 17 -8.11 5.79 -5.04
N THR A 18 -8.80 5.40 -3.97
CA THR A 18 -9.06 4.00 -3.64
C THR A 18 -10.49 3.79 -3.22
N VAL A 19 -11.05 2.63 -3.57
CA VAL A 19 -12.36 2.16 -3.11
C VAL A 19 -12.17 0.80 -2.44
N GLY A 20 -12.90 0.55 -1.34
CA GLY A 20 -12.82 -0.71 -0.59
C GLY A 20 -12.28 -0.55 0.84
N GLN A 21 -12.14 -1.67 1.54
CA GLN A 21 -11.71 -1.72 2.95
C GLN A 21 -10.18 -1.78 3.06
N PRO A 22 -9.56 -1.32 4.16
CA PRO A 22 -8.14 -1.58 4.44
C PRO A 22 -7.78 -3.07 4.27
N GLY A 23 -6.85 -3.38 3.37
CA GLY A 23 -6.45 -4.76 3.03
C GLY A 23 -7.04 -5.27 1.71
N ASP A 24 -8.18 -4.73 1.27
CA ASP A 24 -8.87 -5.11 0.03
C ASP A 24 -9.35 -3.84 -0.69
N ARG A 25 -8.38 -3.01 -1.11
CA ARG A 25 -8.64 -1.75 -1.81
C ARG A 25 -8.23 -1.88 -3.26
N THR A 26 -9.12 -1.45 -4.14
CA THR A 26 -8.80 -1.22 -5.55
C THR A 26 -8.37 0.22 -5.72
N PHE A 27 -7.25 0.43 -6.42
CA PHE A 27 -6.76 1.78 -6.75
C PHE A 27 -7.28 2.17 -8.11
N TYR A 28 -7.70 3.43 -8.22
CA TYR A 28 -8.15 4.03 -9.45
C TYR A 28 -7.38 5.32 -9.69
N LEU A 29 -7.09 5.60 -10.95
CA LEU A 29 -6.66 6.91 -11.40
C LEU A 29 -7.78 7.52 -12.23
N GLN A 30 -8.13 8.75 -11.90
CA GLN A 30 -9.27 9.44 -12.47
C GLN A 30 -8.83 10.76 -13.09
N VAL A 31 -9.29 11.01 -14.31
CA VAL A 31 -9.07 12.25 -15.06
C VAL A 31 -10.42 12.86 -15.44
N ALA A 32 -10.59 14.15 -15.16
CA ALA A 32 -11.79 14.91 -15.48
C ALA A 32 -11.45 16.11 -16.37
N GLN A 33 -12.11 16.24 -17.52
CA GLN A 33 -11.95 17.37 -18.43
C GLN A 33 -13.31 17.76 -19.03
N GLY A 34 -13.77 18.98 -18.71
CA GLY A 34 -15.10 19.43 -19.12
C GLY A 34 -16.18 18.50 -18.56
N THR A 35 -16.93 17.85 -19.46
CA THR A 35 -17.95 16.84 -19.12
C THR A 35 -17.45 15.40 -19.20
N ARG A 36 -16.19 15.19 -19.60
CA ARG A 36 -15.58 13.86 -19.68
C ARG A 36 -14.97 13.50 -18.33
N LEU A 37 -15.36 12.34 -17.80
CA LEU A 37 -14.77 11.71 -16.63
C LEU A 37 -14.31 10.33 -17.06
N MET A 38 -13.05 9.98 -16.81
CA MET A 38 -12.51 8.67 -17.12
C MET A 38 -11.76 8.14 -15.92
N SER A 39 -11.97 6.86 -15.60
CA SER A 39 -11.25 6.17 -14.54
C SER A 39 -10.55 4.94 -15.11
N VAL A 40 -9.34 4.67 -14.64
CA VAL A 40 -8.59 3.44 -14.96
C VAL A 40 -8.20 2.75 -13.66
N GLU A 41 -8.21 1.42 -13.67
CA GLU A 41 -7.79 0.61 -12.52
C GLU A 41 -6.26 0.48 -12.52
N MET A 42 -5.65 0.64 -11.35
CA MET A 42 -4.20 0.54 -11.18
C MET A 42 -3.86 -0.33 -9.97
N GLU A 43 -2.66 -0.89 -9.97
CA GLU A 43 -2.11 -1.51 -8.78
C GLU A 43 -1.51 -0.46 -7.84
N LYS A 44 -1.51 -0.75 -6.54
CA LYS A 44 -0.88 0.12 -5.52
C LYS A 44 0.57 0.44 -5.86
N GLN A 45 1.33 -0.55 -6.34
CA GLN A 45 2.73 -0.37 -6.72
C GLN A 45 2.89 0.53 -7.94
N GLN A 46 1.99 0.45 -8.92
CA GLN A 46 1.99 1.33 -10.09
C GLN A 46 1.74 2.78 -9.68
N VAL A 47 0.75 3.05 -8.81
CA VAL A 47 0.48 4.41 -8.31
C VAL A 47 1.68 4.97 -7.55
N LEU A 48 2.35 4.13 -6.74
CA LEU A 48 3.55 4.52 -6.00
C LEU A 48 4.70 4.91 -6.95
N ILE A 49 4.99 4.03 -7.92
CA ILE A 49 6.05 4.26 -8.91
C ILE A 49 5.75 5.52 -9.72
N LEU A 50 4.49 5.71 -10.15
CA LEU A 50 4.11 6.89 -10.92
C LEU A 50 4.31 8.18 -10.12
N ALA A 51 3.84 8.24 -8.88
CA ALA A 51 3.99 9.41 -8.03
C ALA A 51 5.46 9.77 -7.76
N ASP A 52 6.27 8.77 -7.46
CA ASP A 52 7.70 8.91 -7.18
C ASP A 52 8.49 9.35 -8.44
N ARG A 53 8.28 8.66 -9.57
CA ARG A 53 8.94 9.00 -10.84
C ARG A 53 8.55 10.37 -11.37
N LEU A 54 7.32 10.79 -11.14
CA LEU A 54 6.86 12.14 -11.47
C LEU A 54 7.64 13.22 -10.70
N GLY A 55 7.83 13.01 -9.39
CA GLY A 55 8.65 13.90 -8.56
C GLY A 55 10.10 14.01 -9.08
N TYR A 56 10.73 12.86 -9.34
CA TYR A 56 12.09 12.80 -9.89
C TYR A 56 12.21 13.50 -11.25
N LEU A 57 11.26 13.28 -12.16
CA LEU A 57 11.25 13.94 -13.47
C LEU A 57 11.21 15.45 -13.32
N LEU A 58 10.32 15.95 -12.47
CA LEU A 58 10.16 17.39 -12.22
C LEU A 58 11.41 18.04 -11.62
N ASP A 59 12.07 17.34 -10.67
CA ASP A 59 13.34 17.81 -10.09
C ASP A 59 14.45 17.86 -11.13
N GLU A 60 14.51 16.86 -12.01
CA GLU A 60 15.51 16.80 -13.06
C GLU A 60 15.29 17.87 -14.14
N VAL A 61 14.03 18.13 -14.49
CA VAL A 61 13.65 19.19 -15.42
C VAL A 61 14.05 20.57 -14.87
N ARG A 62 13.75 20.84 -13.60
CA ARG A 62 14.21 22.07 -12.91
C ARG A 62 15.73 22.22 -12.98
N ARG A 63 16.45 21.13 -12.69
CA ARG A 63 17.92 21.12 -12.64
C ARG A 63 18.57 21.34 -14.01
N ARG A 64 18.05 20.70 -15.06
CA ARG A 64 18.64 20.73 -16.41
C ARG A 64 18.22 21.95 -17.23
N PHE A 65 16.94 22.33 -17.16
CA PHE A 65 16.36 23.35 -18.04
C PHE A 65 16.06 24.67 -17.34
N GLY A 66 16.18 24.73 -16.00
CA GLY A 66 15.84 25.92 -15.23
C GLY A 66 14.34 26.24 -15.23
N THR A 67 13.50 25.30 -15.66
CA THR A 67 12.04 25.44 -15.67
C THR A 67 11.55 25.75 -14.25
N PRO A 68 10.67 26.74 -14.07
CA PRO A 68 10.05 26.98 -12.77
C PRO A 68 9.15 25.78 -12.45
N VAL A 69 9.60 24.96 -11.50
CA VAL A 69 8.88 23.81 -10.99
C VAL A 69 8.67 24.02 -9.49
N PRO A 70 7.43 23.91 -8.98
CA PRO A 70 7.18 24.05 -7.57
C PRO A 70 8.01 23.06 -6.74
N PRO A 71 8.42 23.44 -5.52
CA PRO A 71 9.12 22.54 -4.63
C PRO A 71 8.23 21.35 -4.27
N GLU A 72 8.85 20.25 -3.85
CA GLU A 72 8.10 19.15 -3.25
C GLU A 72 7.36 19.65 -2.00
N SER A 73 6.07 19.32 -1.91
CA SER A 73 5.22 19.66 -0.77
C SER A 73 4.48 18.41 -0.30
N THR A 74 4.30 18.32 1.01
CA THR A 74 3.42 17.30 1.63
C THR A 74 2.00 17.84 1.81
N GLU A 75 1.80 19.14 1.62
CA GLU A 75 0.49 19.78 1.69
C GLU A 75 -0.26 19.50 0.38
N VAL A 76 -1.51 19.07 0.51
CA VAL A 76 -2.37 18.67 -0.61
C VAL A 76 -3.64 19.52 -0.53
N ASP A 77 -3.91 20.27 -1.59
CA ASP A 77 -5.06 21.17 -1.66
C ASP A 77 -6.35 20.39 -1.94
N ASP A 78 -6.39 19.55 -2.98
CA ASP A 78 -7.55 18.69 -3.23
C ASP A 78 -7.49 17.40 -2.39
N VAL A 79 -8.37 17.33 -1.39
CA VAL A 79 -8.63 16.14 -0.56
C VAL A 79 -9.98 15.48 -0.86
N SER A 80 -10.69 15.96 -1.88
CA SER A 80 -12.02 15.47 -2.24
C SER A 80 -11.96 14.01 -2.72
N PRO A 81 -13.01 13.19 -2.50
CA PRO A 81 -13.04 11.81 -2.98
C PRO A 81 -13.03 11.73 -4.52
N LEU A 82 -12.96 10.51 -5.05
CA LEU A 82 -13.19 10.25 -6.48
C LEU A 82 -14.61 10.71 -6.87
N GLU A 83 -14.74 11.29 -8.06
CA GLU A 83 -16.03 11.67 -8.62
C GLU A 83 -16.78 10.42 -9.10
N SER A 84 -18.09 10.38 -8.88
CA SER A 84 -18.94 9.29 -9.38
C SER A 84 -19.40 9.58 -10.82
N PRO A 85 -19.49 8.58 -11.70
CA PRO A 85 -19.24 7.15 -11.45
C PRO A 85 -17.75 6.76 -11.47
N ILE A 86 -17.40 5.71 -10.72
CA ILE A 86 -16.04 5.14 -10.65
C ILE A 86 -16.04 3.82 -11.43
N ASP A 87 -16.31 3.92 -12.73
CA ASP A 87 -16.26 2.77 -13.65
C ASP A 87 -14.91 2.78 -14.35
N ALA A 88 -14.14 1.70 -14.18
CA ALA A 88 -12.85 1.56 -14.85
C ALA A 88 -13.04 1.15 -16.30
N GLU A 89 -12.46 1.92 -17.22
CA GLU A 89 -12.45 1.59 -18.64
C GLU A 89 -11.54 0.39 -18.92
N PHE A 90 -10.38 0.35 -18.27
CA PHE A 90 -9.45 -0.78 -18.31
C PHE A 90 -8.51 -0.78 -17.09
N ARG A 91 -7.80 -1.91 -16.92
CA ARG A 91 -6.71 -2.04 -15.95
C ARG A 91 -5.37 -1.70 -16.60
N VAL A 92 -4.58 -0.85 -15.95
CA VAL A 92 -3.27 -0.42 -16.44
C VAL A 92 -2.25 -1.54 -16.33
N GLY A 93 -1.55 -1.83 -17.42
CA GLY A 93 -0.42 -2.75 -17.47
C GLY A 93 0.93 -2.03 -17.44
N SER A 94 1.08 -1.05 -18.33
CA SER A 94 2.33 -0.30 -18.53
C SER A 94 2.10 1.20 -18.40
N MET A 95 3.14 1.94 -18.01
CA MET A 95 3.08 3.38 -17.84
C MET A 95 4.28 4.06 -18.50
N GLY A 96 4.02 5.12 -19.26
CA GLY A 96 5.00 6.02 -19.82
C GLY A 96 4.99 7.36 -19.08
N LEU A 97 6.16 7.98 -18.95
CA LEU A 97 6.31 9.30 -18.36
C LEU A 97 7.34 10.11 -19.14
N GLY A 98 6.99 11.34 -19.52
CA GLY A 98 7.85 12.22 -20.30
C GLY A 98 7.67 13.69 -19.94
N TRP A 99 8.60 14.52 -20.40
CA TRP A 99 8.52 15.98 -20.34
C TRP A 99 8.49 16.55 -21.75
N ASP A 100 7.46 17.33 -22.05
CA ASP A 100 7.38 18.13 -23.26
C ASP A 100 7.99 19.52 -22.98
N ALA A 101 9.15 19.79 -23.58
CA ALA A 101 9.86 21.05 -23.40
C ALA A 101 9.22 22.21 -24.16
N GLU A 102 8.49 21.95 -25.24
CA GLU A 102 7.82 22.99 -26.03
C GLU A 102 6.56 23.48 -25.31
N ALA A 103 5.76 22.53 -24.80
CA ALA A 103 4.54 22.83 -24.05
C ALA A 103 4.78 23.11 -22.54
N ALA A 104 6.00 22.88 -22.04
CA ALA A 104 6.36 22.95 -20.63
C ALA A 104 5.42 22.12 -19.74
N SER A 105 5.11 20.89 -20.19
CA SER A 105 4.14 20.01 -19.54
C SER A 105 4.69 18.60 -19.37
N VAL A 106 4.26 17.93 -18.30
CA VAL A 106 4.47 16.50 -18.13
C VAL A 106 3.48 15.74 -19.00
N VAL A 107 3.96 14.70 -19.69
CA VAL A 107 3.14 13.73 -20.42
C VAL A 107 3.13 12.42 -19.64
N ILE A 108 1.94 11.96 -19.28
CA ILE A 108 1.72 10.67 -18.62
C ILE A 108 0.93 9.78 -19.57
N GLU A 109 1.41 8.57 -19.80
CA GLU A 109 0.72 7.56 -20.59
C GLU A 109 0.43 6.31 -19.76
N LEU A 110 -0.80 5.83 -19.83
CA LEU A 110 -1.25 4.63 -19.15
C LEU A 110 -1.82 3.68 -20.19
N LEU A 111 -1.16 2.53 -20.37
CA LEU A 111 -1.52 1.53 -21.37
C LEU A 111 -2.27 0.39 -20.68
N ALA A 112 -3.35 -0.08 -21.31
CA ALA A 112 -4.10 -1.24 -20.83
C ALA A 112 -3.22 -2.49 -20.77
N VAL A 113 -3.50 -3.35 -19.81
CA VAL A 113 -2.81 -4.64 -19.66
C VAL A 113 -3.09 -5.55 -20.86
N THR A 114 -2.04 -6.20 -21.35
CA THR A 114 -2.10 -7.16 -22.48
C THR A 114 -1.57 -8.52 -22.04
N GLU A 115 -1.99 -9.59 -22.74
CA GLU A 115 -1.52 -10.96 -22.45
C GLU A 115 -0.04 -11.17 -22.80
N GLN A 116 0.48 -10.40 -23.74
CA GLN A 116 1.87 -10.41 -24.15
C GLN A 116 2.60 -9.21 -23.55
N PRO A 117 3.85 -9.38 -23.09
CA PRO A 117 4.67 -8.25 -22.64
C PRO A 117 4.83 -7.26 -23.80
N LEU A 118 4.58 -5.98 -23.52
CA LEU A 118 4.75 -4.89 -24.47
C LEU A 118 6.24 -4.55 -24.58
N ASP A 119 6.70 -4.32 -25.81
CA ASP A 119 8.02 -3.74 -26.04
C ASP A 119 8.02 -2.26 -25.65
N GLU A 120 9.13 -1.77 -25.11
CA GLU A 120 9.29 -0.36 -24.72
C GLU A 120 9.10 0.58 -25.92
N SER A 121 9.36 0.09 -27.14
CA SER A 121 9.15 0.81 -28.40
C SER A 121 7.70 1.22 -28.67
N VAL A 122 6.73 0.58 -28.02
CA VAL A 122 5.29 0.88 -28.16
C VAL A 122 4.84 2.00 -27.22
N ILE A 123 5.60 2.27 -26.15
CA ILE A 123 5.32 3.32 -25.18
C ILE A 123 5.77 4.65 -25.79
N LEU A 124 4.91 5.67 -25.78
CA LEU A 124 5.11 6.96 -26.45
C LEU A 124 5.19 6.88 -27.99
N ASP A 125 4.86 5.74 -28.60
CA ASP A 125 4.68 5.60 -30.04
C ASP A 125 3.19 5.73 -30.41
N ASP A 126 2.92 6.47 -31.48
CA ASP A 126 1.57 6.81 -31.99
C ASP A 126 1.05 5.80 -33.04
N THR A 127 1.69 4.63 -33.20
CA THR A 127 1.24 3.56 -34.10
C THR A 127 -0.21 3.12 -33.87
N GLU A 128 -0.92 2.71 -34.92
CA GLU A 128 -2.35 2.35 -34.84
C GLU A 128 -2.59 0.99 -34.12
N GLU A 129 -1.53 0.21 -33.91
CA GLU A 129 -1.55 -1.08 -33.26
C GLU A 129 -1.05 -0.97 -31.81
N GLY A 130 -1.86 -1.41 -30.84
CA GLY A 130 -1.47 -1.43 -29.43
C GLY A 130 -2.65 -1.61 -28.48
N PRO A 131 -2.41 -1.54 -27.16
CA PRO A 131 -3.46 -1.50 -26.16
C PRO A 131 -4.14 -0.12 -26.10
N ASP A 132 -5.35 -0.11 -25.55
CA ASP A 132 -6.03 1.16 -25.22
C ASP A 132 -5.16 1.99 -24.28
N THR A 133 -5.09 3.29 -24.54
CA THR A 133 -4.12 4.18 -23.90
C THR A 133 -4.80 5.46 -23.44
N VAL A 134 -4.48 5.90 -22.23
CA VAL A 134 -4.83 7.23 -21.72
C VAL A 134 -3.57 8.09 -21.71
N ARG A 135 -3.60 9.22 -22.40
CA ARG A 135 -2.51 10.21 -22.42
C ARG A 135 -2.98 11.50 -21.75
N VAL A 136 -2.28 11.90 -20.70
CA VAL A 136 -2.62 13.10 -19.92
C VAL A 136 -1.45 14.07 -19.92
N PHE A 137 -1.74 15.33 -20.22
CA PHE A 137 -0.79 16.43 -20.16
C PHE A 137 -1.09 17.29 -18.93
N LEU A 138 -0.11 17.41 -18.04
CA LEU A 138 -0.19 18.18 -16.80
C LEU A 138 0.86 19.28 -16.77
N SER A 139 0.51 20.41 -16.18
CA SER A 139 1.48 21.41 -15.74
C SER A 139 2.38 20.86 -14.63
N ALA A 140 3.51 21.52 -14.38
CA ALA A 140 4.41 21.14 -13.30
C ALA A 140 3.74 21.21 -11.91
N ASP A 141 2.85 22.18 -11.70
CA ASP A 141 2.07 22.34 -10.48
C ASP A 141 1.07 21.20 -10.28
N GLU A 142 0.25 20.88 -11.30
CA GLU A 142 -0.70 19.77 -11.25
C GLU A 142 0.00 18.43 -11.01
N ALA A 143 1.17 18.24 -11.64
CA ALA A 143 1.99 17.05 -11.45
C ALA A 143 2.54 16.93 -10.01
N ARG A 144 2.98 18.04 -9.39
CA ARG A 144 3.39 18.03 -7.97
C ARG A 144 2.23 17.68 -7.05
N GLU A 145 1.07 18.32 -7.26
CA GLU A 145 -0.12 18.06 -6.45
C GLU A 145 -0.55 16.60 -6.56
N PHE A 146 -0.57 16.04 -7.78
CA PHE A 146 -0.87 14.63 -8.01
C PHE A 146 0.10 13.70 -7.27
N SER A 147 1.41 13.97 -7.34
CA SER A 147 2.44 13.17 -6.64
C SER A 147 2.21 13.17 -5.12
N ALA A 148 2.09 14.35 -4.52
CA ALA A 148 1.86 14.52 -3.08
C ALA A 148 0.57 13.83 -2.62
N ARG A 149 -0.52 14.03 -3.37
CA ARG A 149 -1.82 13.40 -3.08
C ARG A 149 -1.74 11.88 -3.18
N SER A 150 -1.13 11.35 -4.24
CA SER A 150 -1.02 9.91 -4.47
C SER A 150 -0.27 9.23 -3.33
N MET A 151 0.83 9.83 -2.87
CA MET A 151 1.59 9.36 -1.70
C MET A 151 0.72 9.32 -0.44
N ARG A 152 -0.12 10.33 -0.22
CA ARG A 152 -1.06 10.37 0.90
C ARG A 152 -2.12 9.27 0.81
N VAL A 153 -2.69 9.02 -0.37
CA VAL A 153 -3.68 7.95 -0.60
C VAL A 153 -3.07 6.57 -0.33
N ILE A 154 -1.85 6.33 -0.80
CA ILE A 154 -1.10 5.09 -0.55
C ILE A 154 -0.83 4.90 0.95
N ALA A 155 -0.47 5.98 1.66
CA ALA A 155 -0.19 5.94 3.09
C ALA A 155 -1.46 5.74 3.94
N ALA A 156 -2.62 6.28 3.52
CA ALA A 156 -3.91 6.08 4.17
C ALA A 156 -4.39 4.61 4.16
N GLY A 157 -3.68 3.73 3.42
CA GLY A 157 -3.75 2.28 3.47
C GLY A 157 -3.58 1.65 4.85
N ARG A 158 -2.78 2.31 5.70
CA ARG A 158 -2.24 1.71 6.91
C ARG A 158 -3.18 1.91 8.10
N PRO A 159 -3.23 0.97 9.06
CA PRO A 159 -3.95 1.19 10.30
C PRO A 159 -3.44 2.49 10.95
N LEU A 160 -4.36 3.33 11.41
CA LEU A 160 -4.02 4.59 12.07
C LEU A 160 -3.45 4.29 13.45
N CYS A 161 -2.41 5.02 13.84
CA CYS A 161 -1.90 4.97 15.19
C CYS A 161 -2.99 5.47 16.16
N PRO A 162 -3.40 4.70 17.18
CA PRO A 162 -4.46 5.10 18.11
C PRO A 162 -4.10 6.32 18.96
N LEU A 163 -2.83 6.75 18.95
CA LEU A 163 -2.34 7.89 19.73
C LEU A 163 -2.26 9.18 18.92
N CYS A 164 -1.60 9.17 17.76
CA CYS A 164 -1.37 10.37 16.94
C CYS A 164 -2.20 10.44 15.65
N ASN A 165 -2.99 9.40 15.35
CA ASN A 165 -3.80 9.30 14.13
C ASN A 165 -2.99 9.37 12.82
N GLN A 166 -1.69 9.08 12.89
CA GLN A 166 -0.81 8.95 11.73
C GLN A 166 -0.78 7.50 11.24
N PRO A 167 -0.51 7.24 9.95
CA PRO A 167 -0.39 5.88 9.40
C PRO A 167 0.72 5.05 10.08
N LEU A 168 0.42 3.83 10.54
CA LEU A 168 1.41 2.92 11.13
C LEU A 168 2.28 2.25 10.04
N ASP A 169 3.60 2.24 10.20
CA ASP A 169 4.52 1.50 9.34
C ASP A 169 4.72 0.05 9.86
N PRO A 170 4.86 -0.97 8.98
CA PRO A 170 5.17 -2.34 9.40
C PRO A 170 6.47 -2.50 10.20
N SER A 171 7.46 -1.62 9.98
CA SER A 171 8.74 -1.59 10.73
C SER A 171 8.66 -0.85 12.07
N GLY A 172 7.46 -0.33 12.41
CA GLY A 172 7.18 0.48 13.59
C GLY A 172 7.01 1.96 13.25
N HIS A 173 6.04 2.61 13.91
CA HIS A 173 5.79 4.06 13.78
C HIS A 173 6.37 4.83 14.97
N ILE A 174 7.15 5.87 14.70
CA ILE A 174 7.63 6.80 15.72
C ILE A 174 6.50 7.78 16.05
N CYS A 175 5.74 7.49 17.10
CA CYS A 175 4.65 8.36 17.53
C CYS A 175 5.19 9.58 18.29
N ALA A 176 4.97 10.78 17.75
CA ALA A 176 5.33 12.04 18.40
C ALA A 176 4.65 12.23 19.77
N ARG A 177 3.43 11.68 19.96
CA ARG A 177 2.74 11.71 21.26
C ARG A 177 3.34 10.74 22.30
N SER A 178 4.12 9.76 21.85
CA SER A 178 4.79 8.79 22.72
C SER A 178 6.29 9.09 22.88
N ASN A 179 6.77 10.26 22.44
CA ASN A 179 8.20 10.58 22.36
C ASN A 179 9.04 9.46 21.70
N GLY A 180 8.49 8.77 20.70
CA GLY A 180 9.18 7.70 19.98
C GLY A 180 9.41 6.39 20.77
N TYR A 181 8.81 6.21 21.95
CA TYR A 181 8.94 4.97 22.72
C TYR A 181 8.18 3.83 22.03
N LYS A 182 8.92 2.84 21.51
CA LYS A 182 8.37 1.57 21.03
C LYS A 182 7.85 0.80 22.26
N ARG A 183 6.52 0.68 22.39
CA ARG A 183 5.95 -0.47 23.09
C ARG A 183 5.81 -1.52 22.00
N ASP A 184 6.71 -2.49 21.94
CA ASP A 184 6.48 -3.68 21.14
C ASP A 184 5.16 -4.27 21.64
N ALA A 185 4.12 -4.16 20.82
CA ALA A 185 2.79 -4.59 21.14
C ALA A 185 2.67 -6.09 20.82
N GLU A 186 3.44 -6.91 21.53
CA GLU A 186 2.92 -8.18 21.97
C GLU A 186 2.31 -7.90 23.34
N PHE A 187 0.99 -7.72 23.39
CA PHE A 187 0.28 -7.88 24.65
C PHE A 187 0.39 -9.34 25.03
N SER A 188 1.50 -9.70 25.68
CA SER A 188 1.64 -11.00 26.30
C SER A 188 0.49 -11.13 27.29
N ARG A 189 -0.35 -12.16 27.13
CA ARG A 189 -1.31 -12.57 28.15
C ARG A 189 -0.61 -13.12 29.40
N SER A 190 0.71 -12.99 29.49
CA SER A 190 1.52 -13.36 30.64
C SER A 190 1.13 -12.54 31.86
N LEU A 191 0.61 -13.24 32.88
CA LEU A 191 0.36 -12.72 34.22
C LEU A 191 1.66 -12.41 34.99
N GLU A 192 2.84 -12.59 34.38
CA GLU A 192 4.15 -12.35 35.02
C GLU A 192 4.32 -10.91 35.54
N PHE A 193 3.58 -9.94 34.99
CA PHE A 193 3.63 -8.54 35.41
C PHE A 193 2.38 -8.09 36.20
N VAL A 194 1.44 -8.99 36.47
CA VAL A 194 0.24 -8.69 37.26
C VAL A 194 0.49 -9.12 38.69
N ASP A 195 0.66 -8.13 39.57
CA ASP A 195 0.79 -8.37 41.01
C ASP A 195 -0.50 -9.06 41.55
N PRO A 196 -0.40 -10.30 42.08
CA PRO A 196 -1.55 -11.06 42.57
C PRO A 196 -2.34 -10.32 43.64
N ASP A 197 -1.67 -9.51 44.47
CA ASP A 197 -2.31 -8.77 45.55
C ASP A 197 -3.14 -7.59 45.03
N VAL A 198 -2.69 -6.98 43.93
CA VAL A 198 -3.43 -5.91 43.22
C VAL A 198 -4.67 -6.49 42.55
N LEU A 199 -4.54 -7.64 41.89
CA LEU A 199 -5.66 -8.32 41.23
C LEU A 199 -6.72 -8.79 42.25
N ALA A 200 -6.26 -9.37 43.37
CA ALA A 200 -7.13 -9.75 44.48
C ALA A 200 -7.84 -8.53 45.11
N GLY A 201 -7.17 -7.38 45.16
CA GLY A 201 -7.75 -6.12 45.65
C GLY A 201 -8.93 -5.61 44.81
N LEU A 202 -8.93 -5.84 43.50
CA LEU A 202 -9.98 -5.37 42.60
C LEU A 202 -11.33 -6.09 42.79
N SER A 203 -11.29 -7.36 43.20
CA SER A 203 -12.50 -8.14 43.57
C SER A 203 -13.30 -7.50 44.71
N ARG A 204 -12.65 -6.67 45.55
CA ARG A 204 -13.30 -5.96 46.66
C ARG A 204 -13.95 -4.65 46.23
N LEU A 205 -13.53 -4.07 45.10
CA LEU A 205 -13.99 -2.76 44.61
C LEU A 205 -15.10 -2.88 43.56
N VAL A 206 -15.20 -4.02 42.88
CA VAL A 206 -16.16 -4.23 41.79
C VAL A 206 -17.04 -5.45 42.11
N PRO A 207 -18.32 -5.24 42.50
CA PRO A 207 -19.25 -6.34 42.73
C PRO A 207 -19.48 -7.13 41.43
N GLY A 208 -19.22 -8.45 41.48
CA GLY A 208 -19.42 -9.35 40.33
C GLY A 208 -18.17 -9.61 39.48
N PHE A 209 -17.00 -9.11 39.88
CA PHE A 209 -15.73 -9.44 39.25
C PHE A 209 -15.20 -10.78 39.77
N ASP A 210 -15.18 -11.80 38.92
CA ASP A 210 -14.62 -13.11 39.23
C ASP A 210 -13.10 -13.09 38.98
N ALA A 211 -12.33 -13.22 40.07
CA ALA A 211 -10.87 -13.25 40.03
C ALA A 211 -10.30 -14.67 39.87
N SER A 212 -11.15 -15.69 39.84
CA SER A 212 -10.79 -17.08 39.59
C SER A 212 -10.73 -17.31 38.08
N PHE A 213 -9.63 -16.94 37.45
CA PHE A 213 -9.35 -17.35 36.08
C PHE A 213 -8.43 -18.57 36.12
N GLU A 214 -9.00 -19.77 35.95
CA GLU A 214 -8.23 -21.00 35.83
C GLU A 214 -7.58 -21.04 34.44
N VAL A 215 -6.26 -21.23 34.41
CA VAL A 215 -5.48 -21.48 33.20
C VAL A 215 -5.34 -23.00 33.11
N ASP A 216 -5.86 -23.61 32.04
CA ASP A 216 -5.51 -25.00 31.70
C ASP A 216 -4.02 -25.01 31.34
N ASP A 217 -3.20 -25.46 32.29
CA ASP A 217 -1.77 -25.69 32.10
C ASP A 217 -1.61 -27.08 31.49
N GLU A 218 -1.63 -27.17 30.15
CA GLU A 218 -1.22 -28.40 29.44
C GLU A 218 0.31 -28.54 29.51
N THR A 219 0.81 -28.92 30.68
CA THR A 219 2.14 -29.52 30.86
C THR A 219 2.17 -30.28 32.19
N ASP A 220 2.05 -31.61 32.17
CA ASP A 220 3.22 -32.49 32.41
C ASP A 220 2.87 -33.99 32.33
N ASP A 221 3.77 -34.74 31.70
CA ASP A 221 4.18 -36.14 31.88
C ASP A 221 3.17 -37.31 31.91
N GLN A 222 3.37 -38.23 30.96
CA GLN A 222 3.54 -39.66 31.28
C GLN A 222 4.45 -40.36 30.26
N ILE A 223 5.67 -40.62 30.72
CA ILE A 223 6.60 -41.63 30.20
C ILE A 223 5.97 -42.99 30.53
N ASP A 224 5.48 -43.70 29.52
CA ASP A 224 5.08 -45.10 29.67
C ASP A 224 6.27 -46.01 29.33
N ASP A 225 6.98 -46.41 30.38
CA ASP A 225 7.75 -47.65 30.41
C ASP A 225 6.77 -48.83 30.44
N ALA A 226 6.79 -49.67 29.40
CA ALA A 226 6.19 -50.99 29.43
C ALA A 226 7.21 -52.03 28.97
N GLU A 227 7.89 -52.63 29.95
CA GLU A 227 8.47 -53.96 29.83
C GLU A 227 7.32 -54.99 29.80
N ASP A 228 7.26 -55.84 28.78
CA ASP A 228 6.83 -57.23 28.97
C ASP A 228 7.52 -58.15 27.94
N ASP A 229 8.03 -59.23 28.50
CA ASP A 229 8.87 -60.27 27.91
C ASP A 229 8.11 -61.11 26.88
N THR A 230 8.79 -61.47 25.77
CA THR A 230 8.68 -62.84 25.24
C THR A 230 9.99 -63.27 24.57
N ASP A 231 10.53 -64.36 25.12
CA ASP A 231 11.64 -65.19 24.66
C ASP A 231 11.61 -65.55 23.17
N SER A 232 12.82 -65.70 22.58
CA SER A 232 13.32 -66.81 21.73
C SER A 232 14.53 -66.29 20.94
N ASP A 233 15.78 -66.52 21.36
CA ASP A 233 16.60 -67.73 21.13
C ASP A 233 17.30 -67.76 19.76
N ASP A 234 18.56 -68.23 19.80
CA ASP A 234 19.57 -68.43 18.74
C ASP A 234 20.17 -67.17 18.10
N GLY A 235 21.44 -66.79 18.37
CA GLY A 235 22.65 -67.54 18.01
C GLY A 235 23.05 -67.15 16.58
N ASP A 236 24.27 -66.77 16.20
CA ASP A 236 25.61 -66.98 16.71
C ASP A 236 26.57 -66.19 15.79
N ASP A 237 27.77 -65.90 16.32
CA ASP A 237 29.07 -65.71 15.66
C ASP A 237 29.23 -64.78 14.43
N THR A 238 29.84 -63.59 14.59
CA THR A 238 31.30 -63.25 14.63
C THR A 238 31.98 -62.95 13.29
N ASP A 239 32.75 -61.84 13.34
CA ASP A 239 33.98 -61.52 12.61
C ASP A 239 34.00 -61.50 11.06
N ARG A 240 33.91 -60.29 10.48
CA ARG A 240 35.04 -59.58 9.83
C ARG A 240 34.62 -58.34 9.04
#